data_AF-M7PHB9-F1
#
_entry.id   AF-M7PHB9-F1
#
_cell.length_a   1.000
_cell.length_b   1.000
_cell.length_c   1.000
_cell.angle_alpha   90.00
_cell.angle_beta   90.00
_cell.angle_gamma   90.00
#
_symmetry.space_group_name_H-M   'P 1'
#
loop_
_entity.id
_entity.type
_entity.pdbx_description
1 polymer ?
#
loop_
_entity_poly.entity_id
_entity_poly.type
_entity_poly.pdbx_seq_one_letter_code
_entity_poly.pdbx_strand_id
1 'polypeptide(L)'
;MKNYGTLFSIGSAGFLKRKSQFEYRFIHNIIFQNLHLIKFNYLKYNLQNVVLLKKNSNKLVNRILFVFFRKYSSDLTIRKYHQLADNTIERILYALEQMQQDYPEKTIEVEYSQGVLTLDLGHYGTYVLNKQPPNRQIWVSSPISGPKRYDWIPSNDEKDGKWIYLRDNGILEDMLKSELKKIIGDLKL
;
A
#
# COMPACT_ATOMS: atom_id res chain seq x y z
N MET A 1 -14.57 9.88 -21.79
CA MET A 1 -13.64 9.62 -20.67
C MET A 1 -14.48 9.40 -19.43
N LYS A 2 -14.40 8.22 -18.80
CA LYS A 2 -15.22 7.92 -17.62
C LYS A 2 -14.63 8.65 -16.42
N ASN A 3 -15.36 9.63 -15.89
CA ASN A 3 -15.06 10.29 -14.62
C ASN A 3 -15.38 9.31 -13.49
N TYR A 4 -14.35 8.77 -12.85
CA TYR A 4 -14.49 8.01 -11.61
C TYR A 4 -14.22 8.94 -10.43
N GLY A 5 -15.15 9.89 -10.22
CA GLY A 5 -15.06 10.89 -9.17
C GLY A 5 -15.51 10.30 -7.84
N THR A 6 -14.60 9.67 -7.10
CA THR A 6 -14.88 9.33 -5.70
C THR A 6 -14.51 10.54 -4.84
N LEU A 7 -15.49 11.41 -4.61
CA LEU A 7 -15.36 12.52 -3.67
C LEU A 7 -15.33 12.00 -2.24
N PHE A 8 -14.20 12.19 -1.55
CA PHE A 8 -14.16 12.05 -0.10
C PHE A 8 -14.03 13.41 0.57
N SER A 9 -14.68 13.58 1.72
CA SER A 9 -14.49 14.74 2.60
C SER A 9 -13.69 14.30 3.82
N ILE A 10 -12.54 14.93 4.08
CA ILE A 10 -11.78 14.67 5.30
C ILE A 10 -12.32 15.59 6.41
N GLY A 11 -12.91 14.98 7.43
CA GLY A 11 -13.17 15.63 8.71
C GLY A 11 -11.87 15.75 9.51
N SER A 12 -11.38 16.99 9.65
CA SER A 12 -10.37 17.45 10.61
C SER A 12 -9.15 16.55 10.83
N ALA A 13 -8.14 16.71 9.97
CA ALA A 13 -6.76 16.77 10.47
C ALA A 13 -6.54 18.18 11.07
N GLY A 14 -5.74 18.35 12.12
CA GLY A 14 -5.58 19.63 12.85
C GLY A 14 -5.22 20.89 12.03
N PHE A 15 -4.97 20.76 10.72
CA PHE A 15 -4.69 21.84 9.75
C PHE A 15 -5.78 22.05 8.69
N LEU A 16 -6.88 21.27 8.70
CA LEU A 16 -7.93 21.28 7.68
C LEU A 16 -9.30 21.30 8.38
N LYS A 17 -10.09 22.36 8.23
CA LYS A 17 -11.50 22.39 8.68
C LYS A 17 -12.47 22.60 7.51
N ARG A 18 -13.39 21.64 7.41
CA ARG A 18 -14.69 21.58 6.69
C ARG A 18 -14.67 21.66 5.16
N LYS A 19 -15.14 20.55 4.57
CA LYS A 19 -15.56 20.34 3.16
C LYS A 19 -14.51 20.72 2.10
N SER A 20 -13.35 20.08 2.15
CA SER A 20 -12.50 19.95 0.96
C SER A 20 -12.93 18.70 0.20
N GLN A 21 -13.20 18.85 -1.10
CA GLN A 21 -13.52 17.75 -2.02
C GLN A 21 -12.21 17.33 -2.69
N PHE A 22 -11.91 16.03 -2.66
CA PHE A 22 -10.68 15.49 -3.22
C PHE A 22 -10.99 14.55 -4.37
N GLU A 23 -10.30 14.72 -5.50
CA GLU A 23 -10.31 13.75 -6.60
C GLU A 23 -8.95 13.08 -6.67
N TYR A 24 -8.91 11.76 -6.50
CA TYR A 24 -7.71 11.00 -6.78
C TYR A 24 -7.50 10.96 -8.28
N ARG A 25 -6.25 11.14 -8.72
CA ARG A 25 -5.91 10.78 -10.08
C ARG A 25 -4.95 9.59 -10.08
N PHE A 26 -3.70 9.64 -9.59
CA PHE A 26 -2.76 8.54 -9.87
C PHE A 26 -1.63 8.34 -8.82
N ILE A 27 -0.98 7.16 -8.82
CA ILE A 27 0.21 6.81 -7.98
C ILE A 27 1.35 7.83 -8.09
N HIS A 28 1.38 8.58 -9.19
CA HIS A 28 2.41 9.58 -9.47
C HIS A 28 1.95 11.03 -9.30
N ASN A 29 0.64 11.29 -9.35
CA ASN A 29 0.07 12.64 -9.39
C ASN A 29 -1.17 12.72 -8.49
N ILE A 30 -1.07 13.47 -7.39
CA ILE A 30 -2.27 13.96 -6.69
C ILE A 30 -2.56 15.37 -7.21
N ILE A 31 -3.72 15.54 -7.85
CA ILE A 31 -4.22 16.84 -8.30
C ILE A 31 -5.24 17.33 -7.27
N PHE A 32 -4.95 18.45 -6.62
CA PHE A 32 -5.85 19.07 -5.67
C PHE A 32 -6.73 20.10 -6.36
N GLN A 33 -8.05 19.89 -6.29
CA GLN A 33 -9.02 20.92 -6.61
C GLN A 33 -9.44 21.61 -5.29
N ASN A 34 -9.34 22.94 -5.25
CA ASN A 34 -9.82 23.78 -4.15
C ASN A 34 -9.23 23.46 -2.76
N LEU A 35 -7.92 23.56 -2.62
CA LEU A 35 -7.26 23.38 -1.32
C LEU A 35 -7.17 24.72 -0.55
N HIS A 36 -8.02 24.88 0.45
CA HIS A 36 -7.87 25.95 1.44
C HIS A 36 -6.93 25.47 2.57
N LEU A 37 -5.64 25.81 2.46
CA LEU A 37 -4.67 25.62 3.55
C LEU A 37 -4.80 26.78 4.53
N ILE A 38 -5.11 26.49 5.79
CA ILE A 38 -5.09 27.49 6.85
C ILE A 38 -4.07 27.05 7.91
N LYS A 39 -3.03 27.88 8.05
CA LYS A 39 -1.91 27.84 9.01
C LYS A 39 -0.71 26.94 8.68
N PHE A 40 0.20 27.49 7.87
CA PHE A 40 1.56 27.78 8.34
C PHE A 40 1.71 29.31 8.31
N ASN A 41 2.36 29.90 9.30
CA ASN A 41 2.45 31.35 9.57
C ASN A 41 2.46 32.29 8.34
N TYR A 42 1.62 33.33 8.41
CA TYR A 42 1.59 34.58 7.63
C TYR A 42 1.36 34.60 6.11
N LEU A 43 0.92 33.52 5.46
CA LEU A 43 0.59 33.60 4.02
C LEU A 43 -0.72 32.89 3.67
N LYS A 44 -1.64 33.65 3.05
CA LYS A 44 -2.94 33.19 2.56
C LYS A 44 -2.81 32.92 1.07
N TYR A 45 -2.51 31.68 0.67
CA TYR A 45 -2.46 31.30 -0.75
C TYR A 45 -3.75 30.60 -1.16
N ASN A 46 -4.36 31.08 -2.25
CA ASN A 46 -5.45 30.41 -2.93
C ASN A 46 -4.84 29.56 -4.06
N LEU A 47 -4.60 28.28 -3.79
CA LEU A 47 -3.97 27.38 -4.77
C LEU A 47 -5.06 26.56 -5.47
N GLN A 48 -5.38 26.94 -6.70
CA GLN A 48 -6.16 26.12 -7.61
C GLN A 48 -5.20 25.19 -8.36
N ASN A 49 -5.54 23.90 -8.46
CA ASN A 49 -4.80 22.87 -9.23
C ASN A 49 -3.37 22.61 -8.76
N VAL A 50 -3.17 22.25 -7.48
CA VAL A 50 -1.85 21.79 -7.02
C VAL A 50 -1.63 20.38 -7.54
N VAL A 51 -0.60 20.18 -8.37
CA VAL A 51 -0.10 18.85 -8.72
C VAL A 51 1.06 18.55 -7.79
N LEU A 52 0.88 17.66 -6.81
CA LEU A 52 1.99 17.15 -6.01
C LEU A 52 2.71 16.07 -6.81
N LEU A 53 3.80 16.46 -7.45
CA LEU A 53 4.74 15.54 -8.08
C LEU A 53 5.56 14.86 -6.98
N LYS A 54 5.55 13.52 -6.96
CA LYS A 54 6.30 12.66 -6.02
C LYS A 54 7.83 12.88 -6.02
N LYS A 55 8.35 13.73 -6.92
CA LYS A 55 9.78 14.07 -7.05
C LYS A 55 10.32 15.00 -5.96
N ASN A 56 9.50 15.50 -5.05
CA ASN A 56 9.95 16.50 -4.08
C ASN A 56 10.19 15.89 -2.69
N SER A 57 11.43 15.96 -2.20
CA SER A 57 11.89 15.52 -0.87
C SER A 57 11.32 16.35 0.30
N ASN A 58 10.11 16.88 0.15
CA ASN A 58 9.49 17.77 1.10
C ASN A 58 8.70 16.96 2.14
N LYS A 59 9.14 17.01 3.40
CA LYS A 59 8.49 16.33 4.54
C LYS A 59 7.00 16.64 4.66
N LEU A 60 6.57 17.86 4.35
CA LEU A 60 5.17 18.26 4.42
C LEU A 60 4.33 17.54 3.35
N VAL A 61 4.85 17.48 2.11
CA VAL A 61 4.21 16.76 1.01
C VAL A 61 4.04 15.29 1.37
N ASN A 62 5.08 14.63 1.86
CA ASN A 62 5.00 13.22 2.27
C ASN A 62 3.97 12.98 3.39
N ARG A 63 3.88 13.90 4.36
CA ARG A 63 2.90 13.80 5.44
C ARG A 63 1.47 13.99 4.94
N ILE A 64 1.26 14.88 3.99
CA ILE A 64 -0.02 15.08 3.32
C ILE A 64 -0.41 13.82 2.54
N LEU A 65 0.49 13.31 1.70
CA LEU A 65 0.28 12.07 0.94
C LEU A 65 -0.06 10.88 1.86
N PHE A 66 0.68 10.73 2.97
CA PHE A 66 0.41 9.69 3.97
C PHE A 66 -1.03 9.74 4.49
N VAL A 67 -1.52 10.93 4.89
CA VAL A 67 -2.87 11.09 5.42
C VAL A 67 -3.92 10.73 4.35
N PHE A 68 -3.72 11.18 3.12
CA PHE A 68 -4.63 10.88 2.01
C PHE A 68 -4.68 9.39 1.68
N PHE A 69 -3.52 8.77 1.49
CA PHE A 69 -3.42 7.35 1.15
C PHE A 69 -3.97 6.45 2.26
N ARG A 70 -3.66 6.79 3.52
CA ARG A 70 -4.21 6.06 4.66
C ARG A 70 -5.73 6.19 4.72
N LYS A 71 -6.27 7.40 4.49
CA LYS A 71 -7.72 7.64 4.48
C LYS A 71 -8.39 6.81 3.39
N TYR A 72 -7.87 6.85 2.16
CA TYR A 72 -8.37 6.05 1.04
C TYR A 72 -8.43 4.55 1.40
N SER A 73 -7.30 3.97 1.83
CA SER A 73 -7.23 2.54 2.15
C SER A 73 -8.17 2.19 3.31
N SER A 74 -8.28 3.06 4.32
CA SER A 74 -9.19 2.87 5.46
C SER A 74 -10.67 3.03 5.12
N ASP A 75 -10.98 3.74 4.03
CA ASP A 75 -12.35 3.92 3.60
C ASP A 75 -12.82 2.66 2.90
N LEU A 76 -12.23 2.23 1.78
CA LEU A 76 -12.55 1.03 0.96
C LEU A 76 -13.96 0.41 1.22
N THR A 77 -14.25 -0.82 0.87
CA THR A 77 -15.37 -1.52 1.50
C THR A 77 -14.82 -2.82 2.02
N ILE A 78 -15.47 -3.43 3.01
CA ILE A 78 -14.94 -4.69 3.56
C ILE A 78 -14.85 -5.73 2.45
N ARG A 79 -15.88 -5.80 1.60
CA ARG A 79 -15.92 -6.61 0.39
C ARG A 79 -14.79 -6.29 -0.59
N LYS A 80 -14.57 -5.02 -0.92
CA LYS A 80 -13.51 -4.61 -1.86
C LYS A 80 -12.12 -4.92 -1.29
N TYR A 81 -11.91 -4.69 0.00
CA TYR A 81 -10.67 -5.06 0.68
C TYR A 81 -10.42 -6.56 0.57
N HIS A 82 -11.41 -7.41 0.89
CA HIS A 82 -11.28 -8.86 0.75
C HIS A 82 -10.91 -9.26 -0.68
N GLN A 83 -11.64 -8.77 -1.69
CA GLN A 83 -11.31 -9.06 -3.09
C GLN A 83 -9.86 -8.72 -3.47
N LEU A 84 -9.35 -7.56 -3.03
CA LEU A 84 -7.99 -7.12 -3.33
C LEU A 84 -6.94 -7.94 -2.56
N ALA A 85 -7.18 -8.17 -1.26
CA ALA A 85 -6.26 -8.88 -0.39
C ALA A 85 -6.20 -10.36 -0.75
N ASP A 86 -7.34 -11.00 -1.01
CA ASP A 86 -7.45 -12.40 -1.41
C ASP A 86 -6.71 -12.63 -2.73
N ASN A 87 -7.00 -11.82 -3.77
CA ASN A 87 -6.31 -11.94 -5.05
C ASN A 87 -4.78 -11.74 -4.94
N THR A 88 -4.34 -10.83 -4.07
CA THR A 88 -2.90 -10.60 -3.85
C THR A 88 -2.26 -11.80 -3.16
N ILE A 89 -2.88 -12.29 -2.08
CA ILE A 89 -2.35 -13.43 -1.31
C ILE A 89 -2.36 -14.70 -2.15
N GLU A 90 -3.39 -14.94 -2.97
CA GLU A 90 -3.45 -16.08 -3.90
C GLU A 90 -2.32 -16.04 -4.92
N ARG A 91 -2.01 -14.87 -5.49
CA ARG A 91 -0.87 -14.69 -6.42
C ARG A 91 0.46 -14.98 -5.73
N ILE A 92 0.65 -14.48 -4.50
CA ILE A 92 1.86 -14.71 -3.71
C ILE A 92 1.99 -16.19 -3.35
N LEU A 93 0.89 -16.82 -2.89
CA LEU A 93 0.83 -18.23 -2.54
C LEU A 93 1.26 -19.09 -3.74
N TYR A 94 0.64 -18.90 -4.90
CA TYR A 94 0.98 -19.62 -6.11
C TYR A 94 2.46 -19.45 -6.48
N ALA A 95 2.99 -18.22 -6.43
CA ALA A 95 4.39 -17.95 -6.74
C ALA A 95 5.36 -18.65 -5.76
N LEU A 96 5.00 -18.73 -4.48
CA LEU A 96 5.79 -19.41 -3.46
C LEU A 96 5.73 -20.94 -3.59
N GLU A 97 4.56 -21.51 -3.89
CA GLU A 97 4.39 -22.94 -4.17
C GLU A 97 5.20 -23.36 -5.41
N GLN A 98 5.20 -22.53 -6.46
CA GLN A 98 6.06 -22.76 -7.63
C GLN A 98 7.54 -22.66 -7.27
N MET A 99 7.92 -21.71 -6.42
CA MET A 99 9.29 -21.58 -5.96
C MET A 99 9.74 -22.78 -5.10
N GLN A 100 8.84 -23.35 -4.29
CA GLN A 100 9.09 -24.60 -3.58
C GLN A 100 9.36 -25.77 -4.54
N GLN A 101 8.63 -25.83 -5.66
CA GLN A 101 8.83 -26.85 -6.70
C GLN A 101 10.11 -26.64 -7.50
N ASP A 102 10.47 -25.39 -7.79
CA ASP A 102 11.68 -25.03 -8.57
C ASP A 102 12.98 -25.31 -7.79
N TYR A 103 12.93 -25.36 -6.45
CA TYR A 103 14.09 -25.56 -5.56
C TYR A 103 13.84 -26.67 -4.52
N PRO A 104 13.64 -27.93 -4.94
CA PRO A 104 13.27 -29.03 -4.04
C PRO A 104 14.35 -29.38 -3.01
N GLU A 105 15.59 -28.96 -3.23
CA GLU A 105 16.70 -29.13 -2.30
C GLU A 105 16.70 -28.13 -1.14
N LYS A 106 15.84 -27.10 -1.19
CA LYS A 106 15.72 -26.07 -0.16
C LYS A 106 14.57 -26.41 0.80
N THR A 107 14.76 -26.11 2.08
CA THR A 107 13.69 -26.16 3.08
C THR A 107 12.77 -24.97 2.86
N ILE A 108 11.72 -25.17 2.07
CA ILE A 108 10.67 -24.20 1.80
C ILE A 108 9.35 -24.87 2.17
N GLU A 109 8.64 -24.32 3.15
CA GLU A 109 7.29 -24.74 3.51
C GLU A 109 6.35 -23.54 3.42
N VAL A 110 5.25 -23.71 2.68
CA VAL A 110 4.25 -22.66 2.44
C VAL A 110 2.92 -23.14 2.99
N GLU A 111 2.31 -22.36 3.88
CA GLU A 111 0.99 -22.64 4.44
C GLU A 111 0.12 -21.39 4.34
N TYR A 112 -1.13 -21.56 3.91
CA TYR A 112 -2.13 -20.49 3.95
C TYR A 112 -3.41 -20.93 4.65
N SER A 113 -3.71 -20.31 5.78
CA SER A 113 -4.88 -20.64 6.59
C SER A 113 -5.45 -19.40 7.28
N GLN A 114 -6.79 -19.29 7.30
CA GLN A 114 -7.53 -18.21 7.99
C GLN A 114 -7.02 -16.79 7.68
N GLY A 115 -6.55 -16.56 6.44
CA GLY A 115 -6.04 -15.26 6.02
C GLY A 115 -4.61 -14.94 6.45
N VAL A 116 -3.89 -15.93 6.98
CA VAL A 116 -2.46 -15.89 7.30
C VAL A 116 -1.71 -16.82 6.35
N LEU A 117 -0.78 -16.25 5.58
CA LEU A 117 0.18 -16.98 4.77
C LEU A 117 1.51 -17.01 5.51
N THR A 118 2.02 -18.20 5.74
CA THR A 118 3.30 -18.47 6.39
C THR A 118 4.24 -19.08 5.37
N LEU A 119 5.46 -18.55 5.29
CA LEU A 119 6.55 -19.11 4.49
C LEU A 119 7.71 -19.39 5.45
N ASP A 120 7.95 -20.65 5.74
CA ASP A 120 9.08 -21.10 6.55
C ASP A 120 10.25 -21.49 5.65
N LEU A 121 11.40 -20.87 5.90
CA LEU A 121 12.65 -21.09 5.17
C LEU A 121 13.73 -21.73 6.06
N GLY A 122 13.34 -22.38 7.16
CA GLY A 122 14.23 -23.02 8.11
C GLY A 122 15.15 -22.01 8.80
N HIS A 123 16.47 -22.18 8.68
CA HIS A 123 17.45 -21.32 9.35
C HIS A 123 17.47 -19.88 8.83
N TYR A 124 16.84 -19.59 7.68
CA TYR A 124 16.67 -18.23 7.17
C TYR A 124 15.48 -17.49 7.81
N GLY A 125 14.69 -18.18 8.64
CA GLY A 125 13.55 -17.64 9.37
C GLY A 125 12.24 -17.72 8.60
N THR A 126 11.18 -17.21 9.23
CA THR A 126 9.80 -17.37 8.77
C THR A 126 9.19 -16.03 8.39
N TYR A 127 8.61 -15.96 7.20
CA TYR A 127 7.78 -14.83 6.77
C TYR A 127 6.32 -15.11 7.14
N VAL A 128 5.62 -14.08 7.63
CA VAL A 128 4.18 -14.17 7.93
C VAL A 128 3.48 -12.99 7.28
N LEU A 129 2.59 -13.27 6.33
CA LEU A 129 1.69 -12.30 5.71
C LEU A 129 0.29 -12.51 6.27
N ASN A 130 -0.30 -11.48 6.87
CA ASN A 130 -1.59 -11.57 7.54
C ASN A 130 -2.55 -10.51 6.99
N LYS A 131 -3.72 -10.96 6.51
CA LYS A 131 -4.82 -10.06 6.18
C LYS A 131 -5.37 -9.44 7.46
N GLN A 132 -5.48 -8.12 7.48
CA GLN A 132 -6.03 -7.34 8.60
C GLN A 132 -7.30 -6.59 8.17
N PRO A 133 -8.46 -7.28 8.08
CA PRO A 133 -9.71 -6.68 7.63
C PRO A 133 -10.16 -5.43 8.39
N PRO A 134 -10.04 -5.34 9.74
CA PRO A 134 -10.43 -4.14 10.47
C PRO A 134 -9.64 -2.89 10.04
N ASN A 135 -8.37 -3.07 9.67
CA ASN A 135 -7.48 -1.99 9.27
C ASN A 135 -7.42 -1.77 7.75
N ARG A 136 -7.97 -2.72 6.98
CA ARG A 136 -7.90 -2.83 5.52
C ARG A 136 -6.47 -2.82 5.01
N GLN A 137 -5.63 -3.64 5.66
CA GLN A 137 -4.20 -3.74 5.40
C GLN A 137 -3.77 -5.19 5.20
N ILE A 138 -2.58 -5.37 4.66
CA ILE A 138 -1.81 -6.62 4.77
C ILE A 138 -0.63 -6.33 5.68
N TRP A 139 -0.46 -7.12 6.72
CA TRP A 139 0.69 -7.02 7.62
C TRP A 139 1.70 -8.10 7.25
N VAL A 140 2.97 -7.75 7.26
CA VAL A 140 4.06 -8.67 6.96
C VAL A 140 5.05 -8.64 8.09
N SER A 141 5.41 -9.81 8.61
CA SER A 141 6.60 -10.02 9.42
C SER A 141 7.66 -10.66 8.54
N SER A 142 8.73 -9.92 8.22
CA SER A 142 9.90 -10.46 7.52
C SER A 142 11.03 -10.71 8.53
N PRO A 143 11.76 -11.85 8.43
CA PRO A 143 12.97 -12.08 9.23
C PRO A 143 14.12 -11.14 8.84
N ILE A 144 14.06 -10.50 7.67
CA ILE A 144 15.08 -9.55 7.19
C ILE A 144 14.72 -8.11 7.57
N SER A 145 13.52 -7.66 7.19
CA SER A 145 13.13 -6.24 7.32
C SER A 145 12.13 -5.94 8.42
N GLY A 146 11.77 -6.95 9.21
CA GLY A 146 10.87 -6.82 10.35
C GLY A 146 9.41 -6.55 9.96
N PRO A 147 8.60 -6.03 10.88
CA PRO A 147 7.17 -5.85 10.66
C PRO A 147 6.86 -4.63 9.77
N LYS A 148 6.02 -4.82 8.76
CA LYS A 148 5.51 -3.79 7.86
C LYS A 148 4.00 -3.91 7.69
N ARG A 149 3.34 -2.78 7.42
CA ARG A 149 1.88 -2.70 7.23
C ARG A 149 1.61 -2.02 5.90
N TYR A 150 0.97 -2.72 4.99
CA TYR A 150 0.73 -2.26 3.64
C TYR A 150 -0.72 -1.83 3.46
N ASP A 151 -0.89 -0.67 2.83
CA ASP A 151 -2.18 -0.10 2.45
C ASP A 151 -2.36 -0.25 0.94
N TRP A 152 -3.59 -0.51 0.48
CA TRP A 152 -3.86 -0.63 -0.95
C TRP A 152 -4.02 0.74 -1.58
N ILE A 153 -3.13 1.06 -2.53
CA ILE A 153 -3.14 2.33 -3.25
C ILE A 153 -3.44 2.06 -4.73
N PRO A 154 -4.56 2.57 -5.28
CA PRO A 154 -4.96 2.33 -6.66
C PRO A 154 -3.99 3.03 -7.62
N SER A 155 -3.73 2.40 -8.76
CA SER A 155 -3.10 3.08 -9.90
C SER A 155 -4.17 3.65 -10.83
N ASN A 156 -3.78 3.93 -12.08
CA ASN A 156 -4.64 4.58 -13.06
C ASN A 156 -5.94 3.83 -13.33
N ASP A 157 -5.95 2.53 -13.07
CA ASP A 157 -7.16 1.72 -12.95
C ASP A 157 -7.30 1.21 -11.50
N GLU A 158 -8.51 1.27 -10.93
CA GLU A 158 -8.79 0.79 -9.55
C GLU A 158 -8.44 -0.70 -9.34
N LYS A 159 -8.26 -1.45 -10.43
CA LYS A 159 -7.82 -2.86 -10.43
C LYS A 159 -6.30 -3.02 -10.36
N ASP A 160 -5.53 -2.00 -10.74
CA ASP A 160 -4.07 -2.08 -10.91
C ASP A 160 -3.32 -1.37 -9.78
N GLY A 161 -3.86 -1.42 -8.56
CA GLY A 161 -3.21 -0.84 -7.39
C GLY A 161 -2.01 -1.65 -6.88
N LYS A 162 -1.33 -1.10 -5.88
CA LYS A 162 -0.23 -1.75 -5.19
C LYS A 162 -0.42 -1.66 -3.69
N TRP A 163 0.04 -2.68 -2.99
CA TRP A 163 0.20 -2.68 -1.53
C TRP A 163 1.48 -1.90 -1.18
N ILE A 164 1.32 -0.74 -0.56
CA ILE A 164 2.41 0.20 -0.26
C ILE A 164 2.57 0.36 1.25
N TYR A 165 3.81 0.24 1.73
CA TYR A 165 4.14 0.61 3.09
C TYR A 165 4.35 2.13 3.16
N LEU A 166 3.40 2.83 3.76
CA LEU A 166 3.38 4.30 3.72
C LEU A 166 4.52 4.99 4.49
N ARG A 167 5.32 4.26 5.28
CA ARG A 167 6.46 4.84 6.01
C ARG A 167 7.65 5.11 5.08
N ASP A 168 7.94 4.18 4.17
CA ASP A 168 9.12 4.22 3.29
C ASP A 168 8.77 4.14 1.79
N ASN A 169 7.48 4.02 1.46
CA ASN A 169 6.93 3.81 0.12
C ASN A 169 7.35 2.48 -0.54
N GLY A 170 7.81 1.51 0.23
CA GLY A 170 8.12 0.18 -0.25
C GLY A 170 6.88 -0.55 -0.74
N ILE A 171 7.00 -1.25 -1.87
CA ILE A 171 5.93 -2.08 -2.43
C ILE A 171 6.08 -3.50 -1.88
N LEU A 172 4.97 -4.13 -1.51
CA LEU A 172 4.96 -5.48 -0.95
C LEU A 172 5.64 -6.50 -1.87
N GLU A 173 5.21 -6.57 -3.13
CA GLU A 173 5.75 -7.53 -4.11
C GLU A 173 7.24 -7.31 -4.37
N ASP A 174 7.67 -6.05 -4.51
CA ASP A 174 9.09 -5.72 -4.76
C ASP A 174 9.95 -6.09 -3.55
N MET A 175 9.45 -5.86 -2.33
CA MET A 175 10.12 -6.25 -1.09
C MET A 175 10.32 -7.76 -1.05
N LEU A 176 9.26 -8.55 -1.26
CA LEU A 176 9.33 -10.03 -1.28
C LEU A 176 10.30 -10.53 -2.36
N LYS A 177 10.19 -10.02 -3.59
CA LYS A 177 11.11 -10.36 -4.69
C LYS A 177 12.57 -10.08 -4.30
N SER A 178 12.84 -8.90 -3.74
CA SER A 178 14.20 -8.49 -3.39
C SER A 178 14.82 -9.29 -2.23
N GLU A 179 14.00 -9.68 -1.26
CA GLU A 179 14.45 -10.42 -0.08
C GLU A 179 14.63 -11.90 -0.41
N LEU A 180 13.66 -12.53 -1.07
CA LEU A 180 13.72 -13.95 -1.43
C LEU A 180 14.77 -14.26 -2.49
N LYS A 181 15.05 -13.33 -3.41
CA LYS A 181 16.16 -13.44 -4.37
C LYS A 181 17.52 -13.62 -3.68
N LYS A 182 17.71 -13.04 -2.50
CA LYS A 182 18.96 -13.14 -1.74
C LYS A 182 19.10 -14.47 -0.99
N ILE A 183 17.99 -15.10 -0.65
CA ILE A 183 17.96 -16.33 0.16
C ILE A 183 17.90 -17.58 -0.72
N ILE A 184 17.01 -17.58 -1.70
CA ILE A 184 16.65 -18.76 -2.48
C ILE A 184 16.83 -18.50 -3.98
N GLY A 185 16.12 -17.52 -4.53
CA GLY A 185 16.00 -17.35 -5.97
C GLY A 185 14.88 -16.39 -6.37
N ASP A 186 14.67 -16.23 -7.68
CA ASP A 186 13.72 -15.24 -8.21
C ASP A 186 12.26 -15.65 -7.99
N LEU A 187 11.51 -14.84 -7.25
CA LEU A 187 10.07 -15.01 -7.07
C LEU A 187 9.29 -14.50 -8.31
N LYS A 188 8.56 -15.40 -8.98
CA LYS A 188 7.80 -15.13 -10.21
C LYS A 188 6.37 -14.62 -9.89
N LEU A 189 6.24 -13.30 -9.72
CA LEU A 189 5.02 -12.59 -9.30
C LEU A 189 4.50 -11.59 -10.34
#